data_AF-A0A366X2D2-F1
#
_entry.id   AF-A0A366X2D2-F1
#
_cell.length_a   1.000
_cell.length_b   1.000
_cell.length_c   1.000
_cell.angle_alpha   90.00
_cell.angle_beta   90.00
_cell.angle_gamma   90.00
#
_symmetry.space_group_name_H-M   'P 1'
#
loop_
_entity.id
_entity.type
_entity.pdbx_description
1 polymer ?
#
loop_
_entity_poly.entity_id
_entity_poly.type
_entity_poly.pdbx_seq_one_letter_code
_entity_poly.pdbx_strand_id
1 'polypeptide(L)'
;MSYEAVPNHQVQDNPAVSLNARRGGFVHGTKIATDRGWQPVEGLQVGDLIRTMDNGFREVSRVATDCIAIAASESRSENLPVRVPSNTLYNGDPVWLMPEQGVALDNTKLSQGPITLPISMPVVPARVLSGTFRLSSSAPSLLFEVCSLFFEQDEVIYIEGGLRAFCPAGRFGSNSRPANASYKVVDAERTEDLIDMVAHSRDIAVLANSLGALPAPIMQNPIFPARPVMGTRRPGRPGRPAPIF
;
A
#
# COMPACT_ATOMS: atom_id res chain seq x y z
N MET A 1 50.01 -23.62 8.32
CA MET A 1 49.82 -22.23 7.85
C MET A 1 50.18 -22.28 6.36
N SER A 2 49.28 -22.09 5.39
CA SER A 2 48.38 -20.94 5.21
C SER A 2 47.25 -21.28 4.21
N TYR A 3 46.06 -20.76 4.51
CA TYR A 3 44.82 -20.53 3.75
C TYR A 3 44.63 -21.03 2.29
N GLU A 4 43.51 -21.73 2.11
CA GLU A 4 42.80 -22.00 0.85
C GLU A 4 42.30 -20.71 0.18
N ALA A 5 42.37 -20.67 -1.15
CA ALA A 5 41.66 -19.69 -1.97
C ALA A 5 40.49 -20.38 -2.68
N VAL A 6 39.27 -20.00 -2.29
CA VAL A 6 38.01 -20.39 -2.98
C VAL A 6 37.88 -19.54 -4.26
N PRO A 7 37.59 -20.13 -5.44
CA PRO A 7 37.46 -19.36 -6.66
C PRO A 7 36.08 -18.68 -6.77
N ASN A 8 36.17 -17.35 -6.85
CA ASN A 8 35.30 -16.34 -7.48
C ASN A 8 33.80 -16.63 -7.72
N HIS A 9 32.98 -15.86 -7.00
CA HIS A 9 31.57 -15.59 -7.25
C HIS A 9 31.38 -14.92 -8.63
N GLN A 10 30.71 -15.60 -9.57
CA GLN A 10 30.08 -14.92 -10.71
C GLN A 10 28.69 -14.44 -10.27
N VAL A 11 28.65 -13.26 -9.67
CA VAL A 11 27.41 -12.48 -9.53
C VAL A 11 27.27 -11.68 -10.81
N GLN A 12 26.48 -12.20 -11.73
CA GLN A 12 26.02 -11.43 -12.88
C GLN A 12 24.74 -10.69 -12.45
N ASP A 13 24.93 -9.69 -11.58
CA ASP A 13 23.90 -8.74 -11.20
C ASP A 13 23.63 -7.80 -12.37
N ASN A 14 22.48 -8.01 -13.02
CA ASN A 14 21.92 -7.05 -13.95
C ASN A 14 21.02 -6.11 -13.12
N PRO A 15 21.33 -4.80 -12.95
CA PRO A 15 20.64 -3.95 -11.98
C PRO A 15 19.33 -3.39 -12.56
N ALA A 16 18.36 -4.27 -12.78
CA ALA A 16 16.97 -3.86 -12.69
C ALA A 16 16.68 -3.67 -11.19
N VAL A 17 16.33 -2.46 -10.76
CA VAL A 17 15.99 -2.12 -9.37
C VAL A 17 15.00 -3.15 -8.83
N SER A 18 15.52 -4.14 -8.12
CA SER A 18 14.72 -5.15 -7.45
C SER A 18 14.39 -4.57 -6.09
N LEU A 19 13.11 -4.32 -5.81
CA LEU A 19 12.66 -3.90 -4.48
C LEU A 19 13.27 -4.87 -3.46
N ASN A 20 14.13 -4.36 -2.57
CA ASN A 20 14.76 -5.23 -1.61
C ASN A 20 13.71 -5.65 -0.58
N ALA A 21 13.23 -6.89 -0.70
CA ALA A 21 12.16 -7.41 0.15
C ALA A 21 12.45 -7.31 1.66
N ARG A 22 13.73 -7.32 2.08
CA ARG A 22 14.13 -7.12 3.50
C ARG A 22 13.97 -5.68 3.99
N ARG A 23 13.79 -4.74 3.07
CA ARG A 23 13.68 -3.29 3.30
C ARG A 23 12.35 -2.73 2.78
N GLY A 24 11.41 -3.62 2.45
CA GLY A 24 10.01 -3.31 2.17
C GLY A 24 9.12 -3.64 3.38
N GLY A 25 7.80 -3.62 3.17
CA GLY A 25 6.83 -3.92 4.21
C GLY A 25 6.27 -2.67 4.89
N PHE A 26 5.42 -2.92 5.88
CA PHE A 26 4.61 -1.93 6.56
C PHE A 26 4.99 -1.84 8.03
N VAL A 27 5.26 -0.63 8.50
CA VAL A 27 5.50 -0.39 9.92
C VAL A 27 4.21 -0.67 10.71
N HIS A 28 4.33 -1.28 11.90
CA HIS A 28 3.19 -1.48 12.82
C HIS A 28 2.37 -0.19 13.01
N GLY A 29 1.05 -0.34 13.08
CA GLY A 29 0.07 0.74 13.09
C GLY A 29 -0.42 1.16 11.69
N THR A 30 0.26 0.75 10.62
CA THR A 30 -0.22 0.99 9.24
C THR A 30 -1.53 0.24 9.01
N LYS A 31 -2.60 0.98 8.69
CA LYS A 31 -3.92 0.38 8.40
C LYS A 31 -4.00 -0.08 6.95
N ILE A 32 -4.48 -1.30 6.74
CA ILE A 32 -4.70 -1.95 5.46
C ILE A 32 -6.20 -2.11 5.23
N ALA A 33 -6.67 -1.90 3.99
CA ALA A 33 -8.06 -2.12 3.65
C ALA A 33 -8.36 -3.63 3.53
N THR A 34 -9.30 -4.12 4.33
CA THR A 34 -9.70 -5.54 4.40
C THR A 34 -11.19 -5.72 4.13
N ASP A 35 -11.63 -6.98 4.08
CA ASP A 35 -13.04 -7.38 4.09
C ASP A 35 -13.84 -6.91 5.34
N ARG A 36 -13.15 -6.44 6.38
CA ARG A 36 -13.70 -5.95 7.65
C ARG A 36 -13.40 -4.47 7.88
N GLY A 37 -13.04 -3.73 6.82
CA GLY A 37 -12.62 -2.33 6.90
C GLY A 37 -11.12 -2.15 7.12
N TRP A 38 -10.73 -1.02 7.70
CA TRP A 38 -9.32 -0.67 7.92
C TRP A 38 -8.78 -1.41 9.14
N GLN A 39 -7.81 -2.30 8.96
CA GLN A 39 -7.20 -3.09 10.03
C GLN A 39 -5.70 -2.81 10.12
N PRO A 40 -5.13 -2.69 11.33
CA PRO A 40 -3.69 -2.53 11.50
C PRO A 40 -2.95 -3.77 11.01
N VAL A 41 -1.80 -3.57 10.36
CA VAL A 41 -1.05 -4.66 9.69
C VAL A 41 -0.59 -5.76 10.64
N GLU A 42 -0.25 -5.41 11.89
CA GLU A 42 0.16 -6.34 12.95
C GLU A 42 -0.97 -7.27 13.41
N GLY A 43 -2.23 -6.94 13.11
CA GLY A 43 -3.38 -7.79 13.38
C GLY A 43 -3.73 -8.77 12.27
N LEU A 44 -3.07 -8.66 11.10
CA LEU A 44 -3.40 -9.47 9.93
C LEU A 44 -2.72 -10.85 9.99
N GLN A 45 -3.44 -11.85 9.49
CA GLN A 45 -3.03 -13.24 9.48
C GLN A 45 -3.15 -13.87 8.09
N VAL A 46 -2.50 -15.01 7.90
CA VAL A 46 -2.68 -15.83 6.68
C VAL A 46 -4.16 -16.17 6.51
N GLY A 47 -4.68 -16.00 5.30
CA GLY A 47 -6.09 -16.18 4.96
C GLY A 47 -6.96 -14.93 5.08
N ASP A 48 -6.46 -13.84 5.69
CA ASP A 48 -7.22 -12.58 5.73
C ASP A 48 -7.40 -12.01 4.31
N LEU A 49 -8.59 -11.46 4.05
CA LEU A 49 -8.96 -10.89 2.76
C LEU A 49 -8.59 -9.41 2.68
N ILE A 50 -7.63 -9.10 1.82
CA ILE A 50 -7.13 -7.74 1.58
C ILE A 50 -7.73 -7.16 0.31
N ARG A 51 -8.15 -5.90 0.38
CA ARG A 51 -8.64 -5.17 -0.78
C ARG A 51 -7.48 -4.82 -1.71
N THR A 52 -7.53 -5.37 -2.91
CA THR A 52 -6.62 -5.03 -4.01
C THR A 52 -7.26 -4.01 -4.96
N MET A 53 -6.42 -3.40 -5.80
CA MET A 53 -6.83 -2.42 -6.79
C MET A 53 -7.67 -3.06 -7.90
N ASP A 54 -7.13 -4.08 -8.57
CA ASP A 54 -7.71 -4.63 -9.80
C ASP A 54 -8.37 -6.01 -9.61
N ASN A 55 -8.03 -6.69 -8.52
CA ASN A 55 -8.31 -8.12 -8.34
C ASN A 55 -9.35 -8.42 -7.25
N GLY A 56 -10.06 -7.40 -6.76
CA GLY A 56 -11.05 -7.55 -5.68
C GLY A 56 -10.39 -7.86 -4.34
N PHE A 57 -10.93 -8.82 -3.58
CA PHE A 57 -10.31 -9.30 -2.34
C PHE A 57 -9.37 -10.47 -2.62
N ARG A 58 -8.19 -10.43 -2.00
CA ARG A 58 -7.19 -11.50 -2.10
C ARG A 58 -6.73 -11.93 -0.73
N GLU A 59 -6.57 -13.23 -0.57
CA GLU A 59 -6.10 -13.84 0.67
C GLU A 59 -4.60 -13.62 0.84
N VAL A 60 -4.20 -13.24 2.06
CA VAL A 60 -2.79 -13.22 2.45
C VAL A 60 -2.27 -14.65 2.49
N SER A 61 -1.25 -14.97 1.70
CA SER A 61 -0.65 -16.31 1.66
C SER A 61 0.44 -16.51 2.71
N ARG A 62 1.10 -15.41 3.13
CA ARG A 62 2.11 -15.42 4.18
C ARG A 62 2.23 -14.05 4.83
N VAL A 63 2.51 -14.05 6.13
CA VAL A 63 2.90 -12.85 6.90
C VAL A 63 4.30 -13.10 7.46
N ALA A 64 5.15 -12.09 7.41
CA ALA A 64 6.43 -12.08 8.11
C ALA A 64 6.56 -10.80 8.92
N THR A 65 7.10 -10.92 10.12
CA THR A 65 7.34 -9.77 11.01
C THR A 65 8.82 -9.72 11.33
N ASP A 66 9.42 -8.55 11.14
CA ASP A 66 10.81 -8.27 11.41
C ASP A 66 10.93 -7.07 12.34
N CYS A 67 11.96 -7.07 13.19
CA CYS A 67 12.30 -5.93 14.02
C CYS A 67 13.48 -5.18 13.39
N ILE A 68 13.30 -3.89 13.12
CA ILE A 68 14.27 -3.04 12.44
C ILE A 68 14.89 -2.09 13.46
N ALA A 69 16.23 -2.12 13.51
CA ALA A 69 17.03 -1.18 14.29
C ALA A 69 17.71 -0.19 13.34
N ILE A 70 17.56 1.11 13.61
CA ILE A 70 18.21 2.19 12.87
C ILE A 70 19.19 2.90 13.82
N ALA A 71 20.42 3.11 13.35
CA ALA A 71 21.41 3.87 14.11
C ALA A 71 20.98 5.35 14.22
N ALA A 72 21.21 5.96 15.38
CA ALA A 72 20.84 7.36 15.62
C ALA A 72 21.51 8.37 14.67
N SER A 73 22.66 8.00 14.09
CA SER A 73 23.40 8.82 13.12
C SER A 73 23.04 8.53 11.66
N GLU A 74 22.11 7.60 11.39
CA GLU A 74 21.74 7.25 10.02
C GLU A 74 20.99 8.42 9.36
N SER A 75 21.44 8.79 8.16
CA SER A 75 20.90 9.91 7.39
C SER A 75 20.66 9.55 5.93
N ARG A 76 21.09 8.35 5.49
CA ARG A 76 20.90 7.91 4.11
C ARG A 76 19.46 7.47 3.90
N SER A 77 18.79 8.10 2.94
CA SER A 77 17.39 7.81 2.58
C SER A 77 17.14 6.36 2.17
N GLU A 78 18.15 5.65 1.69
CA GLU A 78 18.10 4.21 1.38
C GLU A 78 17.86 3.31 2.61
N ASN A 79 18.18 3.80 3.82
CA ASN A 79 18.04 3.08 5.08
C ASN A 79 16.90 3.63 5.95
N LEU A 80 16.33 4.77 5.59
CA LEU A 80 15.31 5.44 6.39
C LEU A 80 13.92 5.24 5.76
N PRO A 81 12.90 4.88 6.56
CA PRO A 81 11.51 4.95 6.13
C PRO A 81 11.14 6.33 5.56
N VAL A 82 10.06 6.36 4.79
CA VAL A 82 9.45 7.60 4.31
C VAL A 82 8.20 7.89 5.12
N ARG A 83 8.18 9.06 5.73
CA ARG A 83 7.04 9.59 6.46
C ARG A 83 6.08 10.27 5.50
N VAL A 84 4.84 9.81 5.49
CA VAL A 84 3.68 10.53 4.94
C VAL A 84 3.00 11.25 6.11
N PRO A 85 3.05 12.58 6.19
CA PRO A 85 2.38 13.31 7.26
C PRO A 85 0.85 13.10 7.21
N SER A 86 0.18 13.24 8.36
CA SER A 86 -1.29 13.31 8.43
C SER A 86 -1.86 14.33 7.44
N ASN A 87 -3.00 14.03 6.84
CA ASN A 87 -3.72 14.88 5.88
C ASN A 87 -2.93 15.22 4.61
N THR A 88 -2.00 14.35 4.18
CA THR A 88 -1.19 14.56 2.97
C THR A 88 -1.76 13.80 1.79
N LEU A 89 -2.00 12.50 1.96
CA LEU A 89 -2.51 11.57 0.94
C LEU A 89 -3.86 11.02 1.40
N TYR A 90 -4.76 11.91 1.84
CA TYR A 90 -6.07 11.60 2.47
C TYR A 90 -6.03 10.77 3.76
N ASN A 91 -4.83 10.49 4.28
CA ASN A 91 -4.62 9.76 5.53
C ASN A 91 -4.98 10.63 6.75
N GLY A 92 -5.58 10.02 7.77
CA GLY A 92 -5.89 10.71 9.03
C GLY A 92 -4.66 10.79 9.93
N ASP A 93 -3.98 9.66 10.11
CA ASP A 93 -2.77 9.55 10.92
C ASP A 93 -1.52 9.50 10.02
N PRO A 94 -0.31 9.83 10.54
CA PRO A 94 0.92 9.66 9.78
C PRO A 94 1.16 8.20 9.37
N VAL A 95 1.59 7.99 8.13
CA VAL A 95 1.92 6.66 7.59
C VAL A 95 3.43 6.56 7.38
N TRP A 96 4.00 5.39 7.67
CA TRP A 96 5.43 5.10 7.49
C TRP A 96 5.60 3.99 6.46
N LEU A 97 6.32 4.32 5.38
CA LEU A 97 6.65 3.37 4.32
C LEU A 97 8.11 2.97 4.46
N MET A 98 8.40 1.67 4.45
CA MET A 98 9.79 1.22 4.37
C MET A 98 10.44 1.72 3.06
N PRO A 99 11.76 1.99 3.00
CA PRO A 99 12.39 2.67 1.87
C PRO A 99 12.25 1.93 0.54
N GLU A 100 12.13 0.60 0.57
CA GLU A 100 11.90 -0.27 -0.60
C GLU A 100 10.45 -0.78 -0.67
N GLN A 101 9.53 -0.19 0.09
CA GLN A 101 8.10 -0.43 -0.10
C GLN A 101 7.70 0.14 -1.47
N GLY A 102 7.24 -0.72 -2.36
CA GLY A 102 6.76 -0.29 -3.68
C GLY A 102 5.46 0.52 -3.55
N VAL A 103 5.40 1.63 -4.27
CA VAL A 103 4.23 2.51 -4.38
C VAL A 103 3.81 2.53 -5.85
N ALA A 104 2.56 2.15 -6.13
CA ALA A 104 2.04 2.11 -7.48
C ALA A 104 1.44 3.47 -7.87
N LEU A 105 1.99 4.06 -8.93
CA LEU A 105 1.60 5.37 -9.42
C LEU A 105 0.49 5.25 -10.46
N ASP A 106 -0.52 6.11 -10.37
CA ASP A 106 -1.57 6.20 -11.38
C ASP A 106 -1.05 6.92 -12.63
N ASN A 107 -0.71 6.13 -13.64
CA ASN A 107 -0.17 6.63 -14.90
C ASN A 107 -1.18 7.53 -15.66
N THR A 108 -2.49 7.36 -15.43
CA THR A 108 -3.52 8.20 -16.04
C THR A 108 -3.59 9.60 -15.42
N LYS A 109 -3.02 9.77 -14.22
CA LYS A 109 -2.88 11.07 -13.54
C LYS A 109 -1.52 11.71 -13.81
N LEU A 110 -0.51 10.90 -14.12
CA LEU A 110 0.82 11.37 -14.48
C LEU A 110 0.90 11.94 -15.89
N SER A 111 0.34 11.23 -16.86
CA SER A 111 0.41 11.63 -18.27
C SER A 111 -0.77 12.53 -18.64
N GLN A 112 -0.46 13.72 -19.17
CA GLN A 112 -1.45 14.61 -19.81
C GLN A 112 -1.81 14.13 -21.23
N GLY A 113 -1.17 13.07 -21.73
CA GLY A 113 -1.36 12.52 -23.07
C GLY A 113 -2.51 11.51 -23.17
N PRO A 114 -2.79 11.02 -24.39
CA PRO A 114 -3.80 9.99 -24.59
C PRO A 114 -3.45 8.71 -23.81
N ILE A 115 -4.44 8.17 -23.10
CA ILE A 115 -4.31 6.91 -22.36
C ILE A 115 -3.96 5.79 -23.35
N THR A 116 -2.79 5.19 -23.18
CA THR A 116 -2.34 4.04 -23.97
C THR A 116 -2.77 2.76 -23.28
N LEU A 117 -3.41 1.86 -24.03
CA LEU A 117 -3.83 0.55 -23.52
C LEU A 117 -2.80 -0.53 -23.91
N PRO A 118 -2.51 -1.50 -23.01
CA PRO A 118 -3.02 -1.64 -21.65
C PRO A 118 -2.44 -0.58 -20.69
N ILE A 119 -3.23 -0.16 -19.70
CA ILE A 119 -2.76 0.79 -18.67
C ILE A 119 -1.71 0.09 -17.82
N SER A 120 -0.47 0.54 -17.91
CA SER A 120 0.61 0.14 -17.01
C SER A 120 0.66 1.09 -15.82
N MET A 121 0.85 0.53 -14.63
CA MET A 121 1.04 1.24 -13.37
C MET A 121 2.53 1.12 -12.97
N PRO A 122 3.31 2.19 -13.13
CA PRO A 122 4.69 2.18 -12.67
C PRO A 122 4.74 2.05 -11.15
N VAL A 123 5.60 1.16 -10.67
CA VAL A 123 5.88 0.97 -9.25
C VAL A 123 7.27 1.52 -8.96
N VAL A 124 7.32 2.47 -8.02
CA VAL A 124 8.57 3.09 -7.57
C VAL A 124 8.75 2.80 -6.07
N PRO A 125 9.99 2.70 -5.58
CA PRO A 125 10.22 2.55 -4.15
C PRO A 125 9.87 3.84 -3.39
N ALA A 126 9.38 3.72 -2.15
CA ALA A 126 8.96 4.88 -1.37
C ALA A 126 10.07 5.94 -1.20
N ARG A 127 11.34 5.53 -1.04
CA ARG A 127 12.46 6.46 -0.82
C ARG A 127 12.60 7.54 -1.90
N VAL A 128 12.24 7.24 -3.15
CA VAL A 128 12.37 8.20 -4.26
C VAL A 128 11.26 9.24 -4.27
N LEU A 129 10.17 9.00 -3.52
CA LEU A 129 9.09 9.98 -3.33
C LEU A 129 9.41 10.98 -2.22
N SER A 130 10.48 10.78 -1.44
CA SER A 130 10.91 11.74 -0.42
C SER A 130 11.22 13.09 -1.06
N GLY A 131 10.67 14.18 -0.52
CA GLY A 131 10.75 15.52 -1.09
C GLY A 131 9.53 15.91 -1.95
N THR A 132 8.74 14.94 -2.40
CA THR A 132 7.45 15.20 -3.08
C THR A 132 6.32 15.28 -2.06
N PHE A 133 5.25 16.06 -2.31
CA PHE A 133 4.05 16.13 -1.47
C PHE A 133 4.28 16.19 0.05
N ARG A 134 5.36 16.80 0.53
CA ARG A 134 5.78 16.84 1.97
C ARG A 134 6.21 15.49 2.56
N LEU A 135 6.40 14.46 1.76
CA LEU A 135 7.02 13.21 2.18
C LEU A 135 8.48 13.46 2.53
N SER A 136 8.98 12.75 3.54
CA SER A 136 10.35 12.92 4.02
C SER A 136 10.94 11.64 4.58
N SER A 137 12.20 11.35 4.23
CA SER A 137 12.97 10.27 4.85
C SER A 137 13.24 10.56 6.32
N SER A 138 12.75 9.70 7.20
CA SER A 138 12.94 9.77 8.65
C SER A 138 12.60 8.40 9.28
N ALA A 139 12.69 8.27 10.60
CA ALA A 139 12.31 7.03 11.28
C ALA A 139 11.24 7.30 12.36
N PRO A 140 10.28 6.39 12.57
CA PRO A 140 9.31 6.50 13.67
C PRO A 140 9.99 6.41 15.05
N SER A 141 11.06 5.62 15.15
CA SER A 141 11.89 5.39 16.32
C SER A 141 13.21 4.72 15.90
N LEU A 142 14.14 4.51 16.84
CA LEU A 142 15.38 3.77 16.59
C LEU A 142 15.17 2.25 16.51
N LEU A 143 14.04 1.75 17.03
CA LEU A 143 13.66 0.34 17.02
C LEU A 143 12.15 0.24 16.79
N PHE A 144 11.74 -0.44 15.73
CA PHE A 144 10.33 -0.61 15.37
C PHE A 144 10.10 -1.93 14.62
N GLU A 145 8.85 -2.36 14.59
CA GLU A 145 8.44 -3.60 13.95
C GLU A 145 7.83 -3.34 12.57
N VAL A 146 8.08 -4.26 11.65
CA VAL A 146 7.63 -4.22 10.26
C VAL A 146 6.97 -5.54 9.91
N CYS A 147 5.77 -5.47 9.35
CA CYS A 147 5.05 -6.60 8.78
C CYS A 147 5.15 -6.58 7.24
N SER A 148 5.54 -7.71 6.66
CA SER A 148 5.49 -7.95 5.22
C SER A 148 4.37 -8.92 4.89
N LEU A 149 3.48 -8.50 3.98
CA LEU A 149 2.38 -9.31 3.47
C LEU A 149 2.76 -9.90 2.12
N PHE A 150 2.46 -11.17 1.92
CA PHE A 150 2.70 -11.86 0.65
C PHE A 150 1.39 -12.43 0.12
N PHE A 151 1.27 -12.42 -1.20
CA PHE A 151 0.14 -12.94 -1.94
C PHE A 151 0.59 -14.03 -2.91
N GLU A 152 -0.37 -14.73 -3.51
CA GLU A 152 -0.08 -15.72 -4.55
C GLU A 152 0.44 -15.11 -5.86
N GLN A 153 0.06 -13.86 -6.13
CA GLN A 153 0.43 -13.08 -7.29
C GLN A 153 0.85 -11.68 -6.83
N ASP A 154 1.42 -10.89 -7.74
CA ASP A 154 1.72 -9.49 -7.46
C ASP A 154 0.39 -8.74 -7.29
N GLU A 155 0.26 -8.01 -6.18
CA GLU A 155 -0.95 -7.25 -5.87
C GLU A 155 -0.61 -5.82 -5.48
N VAL A 156 -1.47 -4.89 -5.90
CA VAL A 156 -1.49 -3.54 -5.36
C VAL A 156 -2.66 -3.45 -4.38
N ILE A 157 -2.34 -3.18 -3.12
CA ILE A 157 -3.31 -3.07 -2.03
C ILE A 157 -3.51 -1.61 -1.62
N TYR A 158 -4.63 -1.34 -0.97
CA TYR A 158 -4.88 -0.02 -0.38
C TYR A 158 -4.46 0.01 1.08
N ILE A 159 -3.61 0.98 1.42
CA ILE A 159 -3.29 1.32 2.80
C ILE A 159 -3.89 2.68 3.17
N GLU A 160 -3.71 3.10 4.42
CA GLU A 160 -4.30 4.31 4.97
C GLU A 160 -4.24 5.53 4.02
N GLY A 161 -5.37 6.23 3.90
CA GLY A 161 -5.53 7.33 2.94
C GLY A 161 -5.81 6.88 1.50
N GLY A 162 -5.94 5.58 1.25
CA GLY A 162 -6.13 5.04 -0.10
C GLY A 162 -4.83 5.00 -0.92
N LEU A 163 -3.68 5.09 -0.26
CA LEU A 163 -2.37 4.93 -0.87
C LEU A 163 -2.22 3.52 -1.44
N ARG A 164 -1.64 3.41 -2.65
CA ARG A 164 -1.44 2.13 -3.35
C ARG A 164 -0.06 1.55 -3.05
N ALA A 165 -0.05 0.48 -2.26
CA ALA A 165 1.17 -0.25 -1.92
C ALA A 165 1.29 -1.53 -2.76
N PHE A 166 2.44 -1.72 -3.40
CA PHE A 166 2.74 -2.93 -4.15
C PHE A 166 3.28 -4.03 -3.22
N CYS A 167 2.71 -5.21 -3.32
CA CYS A 167 3.11 -6.42 -2.60
C CYS A 167 3.47 -7.50 -3.63
N PRO A 168 4.77 -7.87 -3.75
CA PRO A 168 5.17 -8.91 -4.69
C PRO A 168 4.65 -10.28 -4.26
N ALA A 169 4.47 -11.17 -5.23
CA ALA A 169 4.17 -12.57 -4.98
C ALA A 169 5.26 -13.20 -4.09
N GLY A 170 4.87 -13.93 -3.04
CA GLY A 170 5.80 -14.56 -2.10
C GLY A 170 6.55 -15.78 -2.64
N ARG A 171 6.64 -15.96 -3.96
CA ARG A 171 7.22 -17.13 -4.61
C ARG A 171 8.73 -16.98 -4.71
N PHE A 172 9.46 -17.61 -3.78
CA PHE A 172 10.89 -17.82 -3.94
C PHE A 172 11.13 -19.08 -4.77
N GLY A 173 11.55 -18.93 -6.03
CA GLY A 173 12.02 -20.03 -6.88
C GLY A 173 10.98 -20.63 -7.84
N SER A 174 11.44 -20.80 -9.09
CA SER A 174 10.78 -21.39 -10.27
C SER A 174 9.64 -20.57 -10.91
N ASN A 175 9.90 -20.13 -12.15
CA ASN A 175 8.99 -19.58 -13.16
C ASN A 175 7.78 -18.82 -12.59
N SER A 176 8.04 -17.58 -12.17
CA SER A 176 7.02 -16.54 -12.11
C SER A 176 6.41 -16.39 -13.50
N ARG A 177 5.27 -17.05 -13.72
CA ARG A 177 4.38 -16.68 -14.82
C ARG A 177 3.98 -15.22 -14.50
N PRO A 178 4.32 -14.23 -15.34
CA PRO A 178 3.97 -12.85 -15.04
C PRO A 178 2.45 -12.80 -14.92
N ALA A 179 1.96 -12.66 -13.68
CA ALA A 179 0.59 -12.27 -13.44
C ALA A 179 0.44 -10.93 -14.16
N ASN A 180 -0.55 -10.84 -15.06
CA ASN A 180 -0.93 -9.69 -15.89
C ASN A 180 -0.02 -8.47 -15.72
N ALA A 181 0.74 -8.12 -16.76
CA ALA A 181 1.79 -7.09 -16.81
C ALA A 181 1.34 -5.63 -16.51
N SER A 182 0.36 -5.42 -15.64
CA SER A 182 -0.17 -4.12 -15.23
C SER A 182 0.75 -3.41 -14.24
N TYR A 183 1.52 -4.13 -13.41
CA TYR A 183 2.45 -3.52 -12.46
C TYR A 183 3.89 -3.64 -12.96
N LYS A 184 4.54 -2.51 -13.20
CA LYS A 184 5.93 -2.49 -13.68
C LYS A 184 6.82 -1.78 -12.67
N VAL A 185 7.66 -2.54 -11.97
CA VAL A 185 8.75 -1.96 -11.17
C VAL A 185 9.70 -1.24 -12.12
N VAL A 186 9.88 0.05 -11.89
CA VAL A 186 10.62 0.93 -12.78
C VAL A 186 12.12 0.80 -12.51
N ASP A 187 12.92 0.81 -13.57
CA ASP A 187 14.37 0.91 -13.47
C ASP A 187 14.83 2.30 -12.99
N ALA A 188 16.11 2.43 -12.61
CA ALA A 188 16.62 3.66 -12.01
C ALA A 188 16.52 4.88 -12.94
N GLU A 189 16.89 4.72 -14.21
CA GLU A 189 16.89 5.80 -15.21
C GLU A 189 15.49 6.37 -15.42
N ARG A 190 14.47 5.52 -15.61
CA ARG A 190 13.08 5.98 -15.78
C ARG A 190 12.45 6.48 -14.48
N THR A 191 13.02 6.15 -13.33
CA THR A 191 12.49 6.59 -12.04
C THR A 191 12.65 8.10 -11.89
N GLU A 192 13.77 8.69 -12.31
CA GLU A 192 14.00 10.14 -12.20
C GLU A 192 12.95 10.93 -12.99
N ASP A 193 12.76 10.59 -14.27
CA ASP A 193 11.73 11.20 -15.13
C ASP A 193 10.32 11.09 -14.52
N LEU A 194 10.00 9.92 -13.96
CA LEU A 194 8.71 9.69 -13.30
C LEU A 194 8.54 10.56 -12.06
N ILE A 195 9.57 10.69 -11.22
CA ILE A 195 9.51 11.52 -10.01
C ILE A 195 9.38 13.00 -10.36
N ASP A 196 10.06 13.45 -11.42
CA ASP A 196 9.86 14.81 -11.94
C ASP A 196 8.41 15.01 -12.38
N MET A 197 7.82 14.09 -13.14
CA MET A 197 6.40 14.19 -13.50
C MET A 197 5.47 14.19 -12.28
N VAL A 198 5.74 13.36 -11.26
CA VAL A 198 5.00 13.33 -9.99
C VAL A 198 5.07 14.70 -9.30
N ALA A 199 6.26 15.29 -9.21
CA ALA A 199 6.46 16.58 -8.56
C ALA A 199 5.77 17.73 -9.33
N HIS A 200 5.77 17.67 -10.66
CA HIS A 200 5.14 18.68 -11.52
C HIS A 200 3.61 18.58 -11.55
N SER A 201 3.03 17.37 -11.49
CA SER A 201 1.57 17.19 -11.54
C SER A 201 0.87 17.87 -10.35
N ARG A 202 1.52 17.87 -9.18
CA ARG A 202 0.95 18.32 -7.89
C ARG A 202 -0.40 17.68 -7.57
N ASP A 203 -0.70 16.53 -8.18
CA ASP A 203 -1.92 15.78 -7.95
C ASP A 203 -1.63 14.54 -7.09
N ILE A 204 -2.08 14.59 -5.83
CA ILE A 204 -1.93 13.46 -4.90
C ILE A 204 -2.67 12.20 -5.36
N ALA A 205 -3.63 12.33 -6.30
CA ALA A 205 -4.32 11.18 -6.90
C ALA A 205 -3.36 10.24 -7.64
N VAL A 206 -2.19 10.73 -8.05
CA VAL A 206 -1.09 9.91 -8.59
C VAL A 206 -0.63 8.84 -7.59
N LEU A 207 -0.68 9.11 -6.29
CA LEU A 207 -0.22 8.17 -5.24
C LEU A 207 -1.38 7.44 -4.55
N ALA A 208 -2.49 8.13 -4.31
CA ALA A 208 -3.58 7.64 -3.48
C ALA A 208 -4.95 7.91 -4.08
N ASN A 209 -5.87 6.97 -3.94
CA ASN A 209 -7.28 7.21 -4.24
C ASN A 209 -7.96 7.89 -3.06
N SER A 210 -8.79 8.90 -3.33
CA SER A 210 -9.66 9.43 -2.28
C SER A 210 -10.56 8.31 -1.74
N LEU A 211 -10.89 8.35 -0.45
CA LEU A 211 -11.67 7.28 0.18
C LEU A 211 -13.02 7.01 -0.51
N GLY A 212 -13.63 8.05 -1.12
CA GLY A 212 -14.86 7.91 -1.91
C GLY A 212 -14.67 7.34 -3.32
N ALA A 213 -13.44 7.38 -3.84
CA ALA A 213 -13.06 6.77 -5.12
C ALA A 213 -12.56 5.32 -4.95
N LEU A 214 -12.39 4.84 -3.71
CA LEU A 214 -12.14 3.44 -3.46
C LEU A 214 -13.36 2.62 -3.88
N PRO A 215 -13.16 1.45 -4.51
CA PRO A 215 -14.28 0.63 -4.91
C PRO A 215 -15.08 0.20 -3.67
N ALA A 216 -16.40 0.12 -3.82
CA ALA A 216 -17.41 0.28 -2.77
C ALA A 216 -16.97 -0.13 -1.35
N PRO A 217 -17.14 0.77 -0.35
CA PRO A 217 -16.66 0.54 1.00
C PRO A 217 -17.32 -0.69 1.60
N ILE A 218 -16.53 -1.43 2.36
CA ILE A 218 -17.10 -2.43 3.22
C ILE A 218 -17.59 -1.73 4.47
N MET A 219 -18.89 -1.77 4.62
CA MET A 219 -19.64 -1.18 5.71
C MET A 219 -19.08 -1.70 7.04
N GLN A 220 -18.44 -0.83 7.82
CA GLN A 220 -17.93 -1.16 9.15
C GLN A 220 -19.05 -1.47 10.14
N ASN A 221 -20.28 -1.02 9.86
CA ASN A 221 -21.48 -1.32 10.63
C ASN A 221 -22.60 -1.75 9.67
N PRO A 222 -23.38 -2.81 10.00
CA PRO A 222 -24.64 -3.04 9.34
C PRO A 222 -25.49 -1.77 9.46
N ILE A 223 -26.06 -1.28 8.36
CA ILE A 223 -27.13 -0.29 8.44
C ILE A 223 -28.32 -1.00 9.08
N PHE A 224 -28.39 -0.96 10.42
CA PHE A 224 -29.63 -1.26 11.09
C PHE A 224 -30.58 -0.10 10.76
N PRO A 225 -31.75 -0.36 10.13
CA PRO A 225 -32.76 0.67 10.03
C PRO A 225 -33.04 1.15 11.45
N ALA A 226 -32.88 2.45 11.71
CA ALA A 226 -33.10 3.02 13.03
C ALA A 226 -34.44 2.49 13.56
N ARG A 227 -34.37 1.70 14.64
CA ARG A 227 -35.58 1.27 15.34
C ARG A 227 -36.19 2.58 15.88
N PRO A 228 -37.41 2.95 15.47
CA PRO A 228 -38.05 4.13 16.03
C PRO A 228 -38.05 3.99 17.54
N VAL A 229 -37.70 5.06 18.26
CA VAL A 229 -37.81 5.10 19.72
C VAL A 229 -39.22 4.66 20.07
N MET A 230 -39.37 3.71 20.98
CA MET A 230 -40.67 3.14 21.34
C MET A 230 -41.69 4.28 21.57
N GLY A 231 -42.71 4.36 20.73
CA GLY A 231 -43.72 5.43 20.75
C GLY A 231 -43.64 6.48 19.63
N THR A 232 -42.54 6.57 18.86
CA THR A 232 -42.47 7.45 17.69
C THR A 232 -43.09 6.79 16.45
N ARG A 233 -44.18 7.39 15.94
CA ARG A 233 -44.89 6.92 14.75
C ARG A 233 -44.03 7.13 13.51
N ARG A 234 -43.89 6.11 12.66
CA ARG A 234 -43.33 6.32 11.31
C ARG A 234 -44.26 7.26 10.52
N PRO A 235 -43.75 8.35 9.92
CA PRO A 235 -44.53 9.19 9.04
C PRO A 235 -45.09 8.35 7.88
N GLY A 236 -46.40 8.46 7.61
CA GLY A 236 -47.03 7.87 6.42
C GLY A 236 -47.71 6.50 6.57
N ARG A 237 -47.77 5.90 7.78
CA ARG A 237 -48.61 4.69 7.99
C ARG A 237 -49.91 5.08 8.73
N PRO A 238 -51.09 5.02 8.09
CA PRO A 238 -52.37 5.20 8.78
C PRO A 238 -52.48 4.17 9.91
N GLY A 239 -52.70 4.64 11.14
CA GLY A 239 -52.91 3.77 12.29
C GLY A 239 -54.24 3.03 12.16
N ARG A 240 -54.30 1.82 12.72
CA ARG A 240 -55.55 1.05 12.84
C ARG A 240 -56.58 1.89 13.62
N PRO A 241 -57.81 2.10 13.11
CA PRO A 241 -58.82 2.87 13.81
C PRO A 241 -59.14 2.23 15.17
N ALA A 242 -59.37 3.07 16.17
CA ALA A 242 -59.74 2.63 17.51
C ALA A 242 -61.10 1.90 17.49
N PRO A 243 -61.31 0.88 18.34
CA PRO A 243 -62.61 0.24 18.44
C PRO A 243 -63.62 1.26 18.96
N ILE A 244 -64.71 1.42 18.22
CA ILE A 244 -65.86 2.20 18.62
C ILE A 244 -66.62 1.32 19.63
N PHE A 245 -66.78 1.81 20.86
CA PHE A 245 -67.72 1.26 21.84
C PHE A 245 -69.11 1.85 21.60
#